data_AF-A0A7C7YNT1-F1
#
_entry.id   AF-A0A7C7YNT1-F1
#
_cell.length_a   1.000
_cell.length_b   1.000
_cell.length_c   1.000
_cell.angle_alpha   90.00
_cell.angle_beta   90.00
_cell.angle_gamma   90.00
#
_symmetry.space_group_name_H-M   'P 1'
#
loop_
_entity.id
_entity.type
_entity.pdbx_description
1 polymer ?
#
loop_
_entity_poly.entity_id
_entity_poly.type
_entity_poly.pdbx_seq_one_letter_code
_entity_poly.pdbx_strand_id
1 'polypeptide(L)'
;MTEAKEADSRIFIKVGNVEIDITGAQEEVDAKFLNIRNTDEWGTAIAKVRQARDAAIAAAVEAAKNSGLPERGTAFNTLLSNCGLRKKPDQVLAAIHYLRDVEGVNDSPPRVINRLFQDAGLPAPGNLSLYLNRLRERGFLLIPTNAGDKNRYSVLTPEGRAHLDSRSLR
;
A
#
# COMPACT_ATOMS: atom_id res chain seq x y z
N MET A 1 -36.00 19.47 36.23
CA MET A 1 -36.05 18.53 35.10
C MET A 1 -35.08 19.06 34.05
N THR A 2 -33.93 18.42 33.92
CA THR A 2 -32.90 18.83 32.96
C THR A 2 -33.05 17.94 31.75
N GLU A 3 -33.48 18.53 30.64
CA GLU A 3 -33.68 17.85 29.36
C GLU A 3 -32.30 17.41 28.83
N ALA A 4 -32.09 16.10 28.71
CA ALA A 4 -30.87 15.56 28.14
C ALA A 4 -30.86 15.84 26.63
N LYS A 5 -29.92 16.66 26.16
CA LYS A 5 -29.65 16.79 24.73
C LYS A 5 -29.18 15.44 24.19
N GLU A 6 -30.03 14.77 23.42
CA GLU A 6 -29.65 13.62 22.62
C GLU A 6 -28.50 14.03 21.69
N ALA A 7 -27.38 13.30 21.74
CA ALA A 7 -26.22 13.56 20.90
C ALA A 7 -26.50 13.04 19.49
N ASP A 8 -26.98 13.93 18.63
CA ASP A 8 -27.26 13.62 17.24
C ASP A 8 -25.96 13.30 16.48
N SER A 9 -25.90 12.11 15.90
CA SER A 9 -24.72 11.56 15.22
C SER A 9 -24.94 11.57 13.71
N ARG A 10 -23.89 11.84 12.92
CA ARG A 10 -24.00 11.95 11.46
C ARG A 10 -22.84 11.26 10.73
N ILE A 11 -23.16 10.49 9.71
CA ILE A 11 -22.20 9.93 8.74
C ILE A 11 -22.52 10.51 7.37
N PHE A 12 -21.55 11.23 6.79
CA PHE A 12 -21.65 11.80 5.44
C PHE A 12 -20.50 11.28 4.57
N ILE A 13 -20.83 10.60 3.47
CA ILE A 13 -19.86 10.01 2.53
C ILE A 13 -20.29 10.34 1.11
N LYS A 14 -19.40 10.97 0.34
CA LYS A 14 -19.62 11.30 -1.07
C LYS A 14 -18.52 10.73 -1.95
N VAL A 15 -18.89 9.84 -2.87
CA VAL A 15 -17.98 9.17 -3.81
C VAL A 15 -18.59 9.20 -5.20
N GLY A 16 -18.07 10.06 -6.07
CA GLY A 16 -18.61 10.23 -7.42
C GLY A 16 -20.08 10.68 -7.38
N ASN A 17 -20.98 9.84 -7.91
CA ASN A 17 -22.42 10.06 -7.90
C ASN A 17 -23.14 9.39 -6.71
N VAL A 18 -22.42 8.74 -5.80
CA VAL A 18 -22.98 8.11 -4.60
C VAL A 18 -22.84 9.08 -3.43
N GLU A 19 -23.98 9.40 -2.80
CA GLU A 19 -24.07 10.26 -1.63
C GLU A 19 -24.81 9.51 -0.53
N ILE A 20 -24.13 9.29 0.60
CA ILE A 20 -24.67 8.64 1.78
C ILE A 20 -24.67 9.68 2.90
N ASP A 21 -25.86 10.06 3.34
CA ASP A 21 -26.06 11.00 4.43
C ASP A 21 -27.00 10.38 5.45
N ILE A 22 -26.47 10.01 6.61
CA ILE A 22 -27.20 9.37 7.70
C ILE A 22 -27.07 10.27 8.91
N THR A 23 -28.19 10.73 9.46
CA THR A 23 -28.23 11.52 10.71
C THR A 23 -29.24 10.89 11.66
N GLY A 24 -28.94 10.88 12.95
CA GLY A 24 -29.83 10.38 14.00
C GLY A 24 -29.08 10.00 15.28
N ALA A 25 -29.80 9.35 16.21
CA ALA A 25 -29.16 8.80 17.41
C ALA A 25 -28.10 7.75 17.06
N GLN A 26 -27.04 7.63 17.87
CA GLN A 26 -25.89 6.76 17.60
C GLN A 26 -26.28 5.31 17.22
N GLU A 27 -27.19 4.68 17.96
CA GLU A 27 -27.65 3.31 17.67
C GLU A 27 -28.39 3.20 16.33
N GLU A 28 -29.13 4.24 15.95
CA GLU A 28 -29.87 4.31 14.70
C GLU A 28 -28.92 4.52 13.51
N VAL A 29 -27.90 5.36 13.68
CA VAL A 29 -26.83 5.59 12.70
C VAL A 29 -26.03 4.31 12.48
N ASP A 30 -25.67 3.60 13.55
CA ASP A 30 -24.91 2.35 13.49
C ASP A 30 -25.69 1.24 12.77
N ALA A 31 -26.98 1.09 13.07
CA ALA A 31 -27.84 0.11 12.40
C ALA A 31 -28.04 0.44 10.91
N LYS A 32 -28.26 1.71 10.56
CA LYS A 32 -28.38 2.17 9.18
C LYS A 32 -27.08 1.99 8.40
N PHE A 33 -25.94 2.28 9.03
CA PHE A 33 -24.62 2.08 8.43
C PHE A 33 -24.31 0.60 8.17
N LEU A 34 -24.68 -0.30 9.10
CA LEU A 34 -24.52 -1.75 8.91
C LEU A 34 -25.31 -2.27 7.71
N ASN A 35 -26.53 -1.79 7.52
CA ASN A 35 -27.38 -2.18 6.38
C ASN A 35 -26.79 -1.67 5.05
N ILE A 36 -26.33 -0.43 5.00
CA ILE A 36 -25.70 0.15 3.80
C ILE A 36 -24.45 -0.62 3.42
N ARG A 37 -23.65 -1.05 4.40
CA ARG A 37 -22.43 -1.86 4.17
C ARG A 37 -22.72 -3.19 3.48
N ASN A 38 -23.89 -3.76 3.68
CA ASN A 38 -24.33 -5.02 3.06
C ASN A 38 -25.06 -4.81 1.71
N THR A 39 -25.21 -3.56 1.27
CA THR A 39 -25.92 -3.23 0.03
C THR A 39 -24.93 -3.19 -1.14
N ASP A 40 -25.37 -3.63 -2.33
CA ASP A 40 -24.57 -3.64 -3.57
C ASP A 40 -24.02 -2.24 -3.94
N GLU A 41 -24.72 -1.18 -3.54
CA GLU A 41 -24.30 0.22 -3.74
C GLU A 41 -22.99 0.55 -3.02
N TRP A 42 -22.79 0.03 -1.81
CA TRP A 42 -21.56 0.22 -1.04
C TRP A 42 -20.39 -0.58 -1.62
N GLY A 43 -20.64 -1.82 -2.04
CA GLY A 43 -19.68 -2.63 -2.79
C GLY A 43 -19.25 -1.94 -4.09
N THR A 44 -20.20 -1.35 -4.80
CA THR A 44 -19.98 -0.58 -6.04
C THR A 44 -19.20 0.71 -5.78
N ALA A 45 -19.49 1.44 -4.70
CA ALA A 45 -18.76 2.64 -4.32
C ALA A 45 -17.30 2.33 -3.97
N ILE A 46 -17.04 1.29 -3.17
CA ILE A 46 -15.68 0.84 -2.86
C ILE A 46 -14.95 0.35 -4.12
N ALA A 47 -15.63 -0.39 -5.00
CA ALA A 47 -15.07 -0.82 -6.26
C ALA A 47 -14.69 0.37 -7.15
N LYS A 48 -15.53 1.42 -7.24
CA LYS A 48 -15.23 2.66 -7.95
C LYS A 48 -14.02 3.40 -7.36
N VAL A 49 -13.90 3.49 -6.03
CA VAL A 49 -12.71 4.10 -5.39
C VAL A 49 -11.45 3.31 -5.71
N ARG A 50 -11.50 1.97 -5.62
CA ARG A 50 -10.37 1.11 -5.98
C ARG A 50 -10.01 1.25 -7.46
N GLN A 51 -10.99 1.23 -8.34
CA GLN A 51 -10.79 1.35 -9.78
C GLN A 51 -10.24 2.72 -10.17
N ALA A 52 -10.71 3.80 -9.54
CA ALA A 52 -10.15 5.14 -9.73
C ALA A 52 -8.71 5.25 -9.23
N ARG A 53 -8.40 4.64 -8.08
CA ARG A 53 -7.02 4.56 -7.57
C ARG A 53 -6.11 3.76 -8.50
N ASP A 54 -6.56 2.59 -8.93
CA ASP A 54 -5.77 1.71 -9.79
C ASP A 54 -5.61 2.32 -11.19
N ALA A 55 -6.62 3.03 -11.71
CA ALA A 55 -6.53 3.83 -12.93
C ALA A 55 -5.59 5.03 -12.78
N ALA A 56 -5.57 5.71 -11.63
CA ALA A 56 -4.62 6.78 -11.35
C ALA A 56 -3.18 6.27 -11.25
N ILE A 57 -2.97 5.09 -10.65
CA ILE A 57 -1.68 4.41 -10.62
C ILE A 57 -1.26 4.00 -12.03
N ALA A 58 -2.16 3.39 -12.81
CA ALA A 58 -1.89 2.99 -14.19
C ALA A 58 -1.59 4.20 -15.08
N ALA A 59 -2.33 5.29 -14.93
CA ALA A 59 -2.09 6.54 -15.65
C ALA A 59 -0.78 7.20 -15.22
N ALA A 60 -0.40 7.14 -13.94
CA ALA A 60 0.90 7.60 -13.47
C ALA A 60 2.03 6.75 -14.03
N VAL A 61 1.86 5.42 -14.13
CA VAL A 61 2.83 4.50 -14.73
C VAL A 61 2.96 4.72 -16.25
N GLU A 62 1.85 4.90 -16.96
CA GLU A 62 1.81 5.21 -18.41
C GLU A 62 2.41 6.59 -18.71
N ALA A 63 2.05 7.62 -17.92
CA ALA A 63 2.63 8.96 -18.03
C ALA A 63 4.14 8.92 -17.76
N ALA A 64 4.59 8.12 -16.80
CA ALA A 64 5.99 7.93 -16.50
C ALA A 64 6.73 7.26 -17.69
N LYS A 65 6.16 6.20 -18.30
CA LYS A 65 6.71 5.56 -19.51
C LYS A 65 6.84 6.53 -20.70
N ASN A 66 5.87 7.43 -20.86
CA ASN A 66 5.79 8.35 -22.01
C ASN A 66 6.56 9.66 -21.83
N SER A 67 6.89 10.06 -20.59
CA SER A 67 7.57 11.34 -20.28
C SER A 67 9.08 11.24 -20.12
N GLY A 68 9.69 10.06 -20.31
CA GLY A 68 11.11 9.87 -20.01
C GLY A 68 11.34 9.94 -18.50
N LEU A 69 10.84 8.92 -17.79
CA LEU A 69 10.90 8.71 -16.35
C LEU A 69 12.13 9.34 -15.67
N PRO A 70 11.97 9.90 -14.45
CA PRO A 70 13.10 10.00 -13.52
C PRO A 70 13.78 8.63 -13.47
N GLU A 71 15.11 8.57 -13.56
CA GLU A 71 15.84 7.30 -13.54
C GLU A 71 15.27 6.39 -12.45
N ARG A 72 15.06 5.10 -12.74
CA ARG A 72 14.46 4.07 -11.87
C ARG A 72 14.72 4.27 -10.37
N GLY A 73 15.97 4.59 -10.03
CA GLY A 73 16.38 4.86 -8.66
C GLY A 73 15.86 6.18 -8.07
N THR A 74 15.70 7.25 -8.84
CA THR A 74 15.09 8.51 -8.43
C THR A 74 13.63 8.30 -7.98
N ALA A 75 12.87 7.50 -8.72
CA ALA A 75 11.50 7.14 -8.35
C ALA A 75 11.46 6.33 -7.04
N PHE A 76 12.35 5.35 -6.90
CA PHE A 76 12.49 4.59 -5.66
C PHE A 76 12.93 5.47 -4.46
N ASN A 77 13.88 6.38 -4.67
CA ASN A 77 14.34 7.29 -3.61
C ASN A 77 13.23 8.25 -3.16
N THR A 78 12.44 8.76 -4.10
CA THR A 78 11.28 9.61 -3.80
C THR A 78 10.26 8.86 -2.96
N LEU A 79 9.98 7.57 -3.29
CA LEU A 79 9.11 6.72 -2.48
C LEU A 79 9.63 6.57 -1.05
N LEU A 80 10.92 6.24 -0.88
CA LEU A 80 11.50 6.09 0.46
C LEU A 80 11.46 7.39 1.27
N SER A 81 11.72 8.52 0.61
CA SER A 81 11.72 9.85 1.23
C SER A 81 10.32 10.26 1.68
N ASN A 82 9.32 10.09 0.81
CA ASN A 82 7.92 10.43 1.10
C ASN A 82 7.33 9.55 2.21
N CYS A 83 7.73 8.29 2.29
CA CYS A 83 7.26 7.34 3.30
C CYS A 83 8.12 7.32 4.58
N GLY A 84 9.10 8.21 4.72
CA GLY A 84 9.95 8.29 5.91
C GLY A 84 10.80 7.03 6.18
N LEU A 85 11.06 6.21 5.16
CA LEU A 85 11.69 4.89 5.30
C LEU A 85 13.21 4.99 5.41
N ARG A 86 13.70 5.27 6.61
CA ARG A 86 15.14 5.47 6.89
C ARG A 86 15.89 4.18 7.25
N LYS A 87 15.20 3.19 7.81
CA LYS A 87 15.85 1.97 8.32
C LYS A 87 16.09 0.97 7.20
N LYS A 88 17.25 0.32 7.20
CA LYS A 88 17.63 -0.65 6.15
C LYS A 88 16.63 -1.79 5.95
N PRO A 89 16.08 -2.44 7.00
CA PRO A 89 15.03 -3.46 6.83
C PRO A 89 13.80 -2.92 6.09
N ASP A 90 13.35 -1.71 6.43
CA ASP A 90 12.16 -1.11 5.82
C ASP A 90 12.44 -0.70 4.36
N GLN A 91 13.64 -0.20 4.07
CA GLN A 91 14.08 0.09 2.70
C GLN A 91 14.17 -1.18 1.86
N VAL A 92 14.65 -2.30 2.42
CA VAL A 92 14.70 -3.59 1.71
C VAL A 92 13.27 -4.10 1.45
N LEU A 93 12.37 -3.99 2.43
CA LEU A 93 10.97 -4.36 2.26
C LEU A 93 10.28 -3.51 1.18
N ALA A 94 10.52 -2.20 1.18
CA ALA A 94 10.03 -1.29 0.15
C ALA A 94 10.64 -1.57 -1.24
N ALA A 95 11.91 -1.98 -1.32
CA ALA A 95 12.52 -2.40 -2.58
C ALA A 95 11.81 -3.62 -3.17
N ILE A 96 11.46 -4.62 -2.36
CA ILE A 96 10.68 -5.77 -2.83
C ILE A 96 9.29 -5.32 -3.30
N HIS A 97 8.61 -4.46 -2.53
CA HIS A 97 7.31 -3.91 -2.93
C HIS A 97 7.38 -3.19 -4.28
N TYR A 98 8.35 -2.29 -4.43
CA TYR A 98 8.54 -1.52 -5.65
C TYR A 98 8.79 -2.43 -6.85
N LEU A 99 9.70 -3.39 -6.73
CA LEU A 99 10.00 -4.33 -7.82
C LEU A 99 8.80 -5.19 -8.21
N ARG A 100 8.03 -5.70 -7.24
CA ARG A 100 6.91 -6.62 -7.50
C ARG A 100 5.67 -5.91 -7.98
N ASP A 101 5.23 -4.91 -7.23
CA ASP A 101 3.89 -4.35 -7.37
C ASP A 101 3.88 -3.06 -8.18
N VAL A 102 5.01 -2.36 -8.27
CA VAL A 102 5.13 -1.13 -9.09
C VAL A 102 5.74 -1.45 -10.45
N GLU A 103 6.84 -2.19 -10.50
CA GLU A 103 7.53 -2.52 -11.75
C GLU A 103 7.07 -3.85 -12.40
N GLY A 104 6.38 -4.72 -11.67
CA GLY A 104 5.99 -6.05 -12.18
C GLY A 104 7.17 -7.01 -12.39
N VAL A 105 8.36 -6.69 -11.85
CA VAL A 105 9.54 -7.55 -11.90
C VAL A 105 9.36 -8.65 -10.86
N ASN A 106 9.10 -9.88 -11.31
CA ASN A 106 8.89 -11.03 -10.41
C ASN A 106 10.19 -11.72 -9.98
N ASP A 107 11.25 -11.57 -10.77
CA ASP A 107 12.55 -12.17 -10.54
C ASP A 107 13.58 -11.10 -10.18
N SER A 108 13.96 -11.06 -8.90
CA SER A 108 14.88 -10.04 -8.38
C SER A 108 16.01 -10.68 -7.59
N PRO A 109 17.04 -11.21 -8.26
CA PRO A 109 18.25 -11.67 -7.58
C PRO A 109 18.93 -10.50 -6.86
N PRO A 110 19.85 -10.77 -5.90
CA PRO A 110 20.51 -9.72 -5.13
C PRO A 110 21.13 -8.58 -5.94
N ARG A 111 21.65 -8.88 -7.15
CA ARG A 111 22.20 -7.87 -8.06
C ARG A 111 21.17 -6.84 -8.52
N VAL A 112 19.93 -7.26 -8.77
CA VAL A 112 18.84 -6.35 -9.19
C VAL A 112 18.47 -5.42 -8.06
N ILE A 113 18.34 -5.95 -6.85
CA ILE A 113 18.00 -5.16 -5.65
C ILE A 113 19.13 -4.18 -5.34
N ASN A 114 20.39 -4.64 -5.34
CA ASN A 114 21.53 -3.76 -5.10
C ASN A 114 21.65 -2.65 -6.13
N ARG A 115 21.37 -2.95 -7.41
CA ARG A 115 21.36 -1.94 -8.47
C ARG A 115 20.28 -0.88 -8.24
N LEU A 116 19.07 -1.28 -7.82
CA LEU A 116 18.01 -0.34 -7.47
C LEU A 116 18.44 0.65 -6.36
N PHE A 117 19.17 0.17 -5.34
CA PHE A 117 19.73 1.06 -4.31
C PHE A 117 20.81 2.00 -4.89
N GLN A 118 21.69 1.50 -5.74
CA GLN A 118 22.74 2.31 -6.39
C GLN A 118 22.16 3.39 -7.29
N ASP A 119 21.21 3.02 -8.16
CA ASP A 119 20.50 3.94 -9.06
C ASP A 119 19.78 5.02 -8.23
N ALA A 120 19.36 4.70 -6.99
CA ALA A 120 18.69 5.62 -6.08
C ALA A 120 19.65 6.54 -5.30
N GLY A 121 20.96 6.44 -5.53
CA GLY A 121 21.98 7.16 -4.77
C GLY A 121 22.10 6.69 -3.32
N LEU A 122 21.65 5.47 -3.01
CA LEU A 122 21.65 4.89 -1.67
C LEU A 122 22.72 3.80 -1.53
N PRO A 123 23.32 3.65 -0.33
CA PRO A 123 24.23 2.55 -0.08
C PRO A 123 23.48 1.21 -0.20
N ALA A 124 24.13 0.21 -0.81
CA ALA A 124 23.56 -1.13 -0.86
C ALA A 124 23.33 -1.69 0.56
N PRO A 125 22.31 -2.55 0.77
CA PRO A 125 22.02 -3.15 2.07
C PRO A 125 23.09 -4.09 2.62
N GLY A 126 24.10 -4.47 1.84
CA GLY A 126 25.13 -5.42 2.27
C GLY A 126 24.56 -6.83 2.31
N ASN A 127 24.37 -7.41 3.50
CA ASN A 127 23.88 -8.78 3.65
C ASN A 127 22.36 -8.87 3.39
N LEU A 128 21.98 -8.84 2.11
CA LEU A 128 20.59 -8.86 1.67
C LEU A 128 19.84 -10.13 2.11
N SER A 129 20.49 -11.29 2.03
CA SER A 129 19.89 -12.56 2.46
C SER A 129 19.47 -12.52 3.93
N LEU A 130 20.29 -11.92 4.80
CA LEU A 130 19.93 -11.74 6.21
C LEU A 130 18.68 -10.87 6.39
N TYR A 131 18.57 -9.75 5.66
CA TYR A 131 17.38 -8.90 5.74
C TYR A 131 16.13 -9.62 5.24
N LEU A 132 16.23 -10.29 4.09
CA LEU A 132 15.09 -11.03 3.51
C LEU A 132 14.63 -12.14 4.45
N ASN A 133 15.55 -12.90 5.04
CA ASN A 133 15.22 -13.94 6.00
C ASN A 133 14.54 -13.37 7.25
N ARG A 134 15.08 -12.30 7.85
CA ARG A 134 14.46 -11.65 9.01
C ARG A 134 13.08 -11.07 8.71
N LEU A 135 12.88 -10.51 7.52
CA LEU A 135 11.59 -9.99 7.10
C LEU A 135 10.58 -11.14 6.89
N ARG A 136 11.03 -12.29 6.38
CA ARG A 136 10.22 -13.52 6.29
C ARG A 136 9.87 -14.08 7.67
N GLU A 137 10.84 -14.18 8.58
CA GLU A 137 10.63 -14.64 9.96
C GLU A 137 9.60 -13.77 10.70
N ARG A 138 9.55 -12.47 10.39
CA ARG A 138 8.54 -11.54 10.92
C ARG A 138 7.19 -11.61 10.21
N GLY A 139 7.04 -12.47 9.21
CA GLY A 139 5.81 -12.63 8.44
C GLY A 139 5.52 -11.48 7.47
N PHE A 140 6.53 -10.67 7.10
CA PHE A 140 6.34 -9.54 6.17
C PHE A 140 6.59 -9.92 4.71
N LEU A 141 7.34 -11.00 4.51
CA LEU A 141 7.62 -11.56 3.19
C LEU A 141 7.25 -13.04 3.17
N LEU A 142 6.78 -13.49 2.02
CA LEU A 142 6.60 -14.90 1.73
C LEU A 142 7.27 -15.24 0.40
N ILE A 143 7.65 -16.49 0.23
CA ILE A 143 8.10 -17.01 -1.07
C ILE A 143 6.97 -17.83 -1.66
N PRO A 144 6.51 -17.53 -2.89
CA PRO A 144 5.51 -18.33 -3.56
C PRO A 144 5.93 -19.81 -3.65
N THR A 145 5.01 -20.73 -3.43
CA THR A 145 5.26 -22.18 -3.38
C THR A 145 5.84 -22.74 -4.68
N ASN A 146 5.52 -22.12 -5.82
CA ASN A 146 6.05 -22.47 -7.14
C ASN A 146 7.48 -21.95 -7.40
N ALA A 147 8.07 -21.18 -6.49
CA ALA A 147 9.32 -20.45 -6.70
C ALA A 147 10.56 -21.09 -6.05
N GLY A 148 10.43 -22.31 -5.52
CA GLY A 148 11.54 -23.13 -5.03
C GLY A 148 12.29 -22.52 -3.84
N ASP A 149 11.59 -21.81 -2.96
CA ASP A 149 12.09 -21.20 -1.70
C ASP A 149 13.25 -20.19 -1.90
N LYS A 150 13.39 -19.62 -3.09
CA LYS A 150 14.45 -18.63 -3.40
C LYS A 150 14.01 -17.21 -3.08
N ASN A 151 14.79 -16.54 -2.24
CA ASN A 151 14.57 -15.13 -1.84
C ASN A 151 14.38 -14.16 -3.03
N ARG A 152 14.91 -14.48 -4.21
CA ARG A 152 14.75 -13.70 -5.46
C ARG A 152 13.29 -13.54 -5.92
N TYR A 153 12.37 -14.37 -5.43
CA TYR A 153 10.94 -14.35 -5.76
C TYR A 153 10.07 -13.92 -4.58
N SER A 154 10.66 -13.43 -3.49
CA SER A 154 9.89 -12.99 -2.32
C SER A 154 8.85 -11.93 -2.72
N VAL A 155 7.68 -12.00 -2.13
CA VAL A 155 6.58 -11.04 -2.28
C VAL A 155 6.11 -10.58 -0.90
N LEU A 156 5.47 -9.42 -0.84
CA LEU A 156 4.92 -8.89 0.41
C LEU A 156 3.69 -9.70 0.84
N THR A 157 3.61 -9.96 2.14
CA THR A 157 2.38 -10.40 2.79
C THR A 157 1.47 -9.19 3.04
N PRO A 158 0.18 -9.41 3.35
CA PRO A 158 -0.70 -8.36 3.87
C PRO A 158 -0.10 -7.62 5.08
N GLU A 159 0.55 -8.35 5.99
CA GLU A 159 1.19 -7.80 7.20
C GLU A 159 2.39 -6.93 6.84
N GLY A 160 3.21 -7.34 5.87
CA GLY A 160 4.34 -6.56 5.38
C GLY A 160 3.91 -5.25 4.73
N ARG A 161 2.79 -5.27 3.99
CA ARG A 161 2.19 -4.07 3.40
C ARG A 161 1.67 -3.13 4.48
N ALA A 162 0.89 -3.65 5.43
CA ALA A 162 0.40 -2.86 6.57
C ALA A 162 1.54 -2.23 7.39
N HIS A 163 2.66 -2.95 7.55
CA HIS A 163 3.85 -2.40 8.21
C HIS A 163 4.43 -1.21 7.44
N LEU A 164 4.55 -1.27 6.11
CA LEU A 164 4.99 -0.13 5.30
C LEU A 164 4.00 1.05 5.38
N ASP A 165 2.70 0.78 5.30
CA ASP A 165 1.66 1.80 5.38
C ASP A 165 1.67 2.52 6.75
N SER A 166 1.92 1.78 7.84
CA SER A 166 2.05 2.37 9.18
C SER A 166 3.25 3.32 9.31
N ARG A 167 4.26 3.18 8.45
CA ARG A 167 5.46 4.01 8.43
C ARG A 167 5.29 5.25 7.57
N SER A 168 4.48 5.18 6.51
CA SER A 168 4.21 6.33 5.62
C SER A 168 3.23 7.33 6.22
N LEU A 169 2.45 6.93 7.23
CA LEU A 169 1.51 7.79 7.97
C LEU A 169 2.13 8.54 9.15
N ARG A 170 3.45 8.49 9.34
CA ARG A 170 4.20 9.20 10.39
C ARG A 170 5.16 10.21 9.80
#